data_AF-A0AA37ILC8-F1
#
_entry.id   AF-A0AA37ILC8-F1
#
_cell.length_a   1.000
_cell.length_b   1.000
_cell.length_c   1.000
_cell.angle_alpha   90.00
_cell.angle_beta   90.00
_cell.angle_gamma   90.00
#
_symmetry.space_group_name_H-M   'P 1'
#
loop_
_entity.id
_entity.type
_entity.pdbx_description
1 polymer ?
#
loop_
_entity_poly.entity_id
_entity_poly.type
_entity_poly.pdbx_seq_one_letter_code
_entity_poly.pdbx_strand_id
1 'polypeptide(L)'
;MTPPWLEQYASGQKTGYAQAFMAYAEYYGVDGSADDDPEIEERIAMHRQPLVGYASRTGTRRNLAALKGADWRLLVSAKGELRTEGIDRYALDNGAWTAYQLGQPFDEHAFSVAVERLGERADWLVLPDIVMGGMASLDYSLKWLERLRGMPCRMLIAVQNGMQVEDLASLLSPAVGIFIGGSTEWKEQTAHVWGSLARRRHCYLHVGRVNSARRIRICAAAGADSFDGTSVSRYAKTLPRLDRATRQRDMFAAAHDGLEEAQRATADLLI
;
A
#
# COMPACT_ATOMS: atom_id res chain seq x y z
N MET A 1 -17.96 -11.09 -5.35
CA MET A 1 -17.89 -12.56 -5.23
C MET A 1 -16.52 -12.90 -4.66
N THR A 2 -16.38 -13.91 -3.82
CA THR A 2 -15.05 -14.32 -3.31
C THR A 2 -14.36 -15.21 -4.35
N PRO A 3 -13.08 -14.99 -4.68
CA PRO A 3 -12.40 -15.78 -5.70
C PRO A 3 -12.33 -17.28 -5.33
N PRO A 4 -12.58 -18.22 -6.26
CA PRO A 4 -12.54 -19.66 -5.95
C PRO A 4 -11.19 -20.17 -5.43
N TRP A 5 -10.08 -19.53 -5.84
CA TRP A 5 -8.74 -19.90 -5.39
C TRP A 5 -8.43 -19.46 -3.95
N LEU A 6 -9.19 -18.51 -3.39
CA LEU A 6 -8.92 -17.97 -2.06
C LEU A 6 -9.10 -19.02 -0.95
N GLU A 7 -10.06 -19.93 -1.13
CA GLU A 7 -10.38 -20.97 -0.15
C GLU A 7 -9.17 -21.84 0.22
N GLN A 8 -8.29 -22.11 -0.74
CA GLN A 8 -7.08 -22.91 -0.49
C GLN A 8 -6.13 -22.20 0.47
N TYR A 9 -6.06 -20.88 0.44
CA TYR A 9 -5.25 -20.09 1.36
C TYR A 9 -5.96 -19.89 2.70
N ALA A 10 -7.27 -19.62 2.69
CA ALA A 10 -8.07 -19.42 3.89
C ALA A 10 -8.14 -20.68 4.77
N SER A 11 -8.22 -21.86 4.15
CA SER A 11 -8.22 -23.16 4.83
C SER A 11 -6.82 -23.66 5.23
N GLY A 12 -5.75 -22.93 4.87
CA GLY A 12 -4.37 -23.33 5.13
C GLY A 12 -3.82 -24.44 4.23
N GLN A 13 -4.55 -24.88 3.20
CA GLN A 13 -4.05 -25.83 2.19
C GLN A 13 -2.89 -25.26 1.36
N LYS A 14 -2.85 -23.94 1.20
CA LYS A 14 -1.77 -23.18 0.57
C LYS A 14 -1.28 -22.06 1.47
N THR A 15 0.00 -21.73 1.31
CA THR A 15 0.62 -20.57 1.96
C THR A 15 1.08 -19.59 0.89
N GLY A 16 0.54 -18.38 0.94
CA GLY A 16 0.96 -17.24 0.15
C GLY A 16 2.02 -16.40 0.84
N TYR A 17 2.46 -15.36 0.16
CA TYR A 17 3.49 -14.45 0.65
C TYR A 17 3.08 -13.77 1.97
N ALA A 18 1.86 -13.24 2.05
CA ALA A 18 1.38 -12.52 3.22
C ALA A 18 1.37 -13.40 4.48
N GLN A 19 0.90 -14.64 4.35
CA GLN A 19 0.84 -15.61 5.44
C GLN A 19 2.24 -16.04 5.89
N ALA A 20 3.14 -16.33 4.94
CA ALA A 20 4.52 -16.67 5.26
C ALA A 20 5.26 -15.51 5.95
N PHE A 21 5.02 -14.27 5.50
CA PHE A 21 5.66 -13.09 6.06
C PHE A 21 5.12 -12.74 7.46
N MET A 22 3.83 -12.96 7.72
CA MET A 22 3.27 -12.87 9.08
C MET A 22 3.94 -13.86 10.02
N ALA A 23 3.99 -15.15 9.65
CA ALA A 23 4.62 -16.18 10.49
C ALA A 23 6.10 -15.90 10.76
N TYR A 24 6.82 -15.36 9.76
CA TYR A 24 8.19 -14.87 9.94
C TYR A 24 8.24 -13.73 10.97
N ALA A 25 7.41 -12.71 10.81
CA ALA A 25 7.45 -11.53 11.67
C ALA A 25 7.07 -11.85 13.12
N GLU A 26 6.07 -12.70 13.33
CA GLU A 26 5.67 -13.24 14.63
C GLU A 26 6.84 -13.98 15.30
N TYR A 27 7.47 -14.92 14.58
CA TYR A 27 8.60 -15.69 15.10
C TYR A 27 9.78 -14.82 15.58
N TYR A 28 10.02 -13.70 14.90
CA TYR A 28 11.10 -12.77 15.26
C TYR A 28 10.66 -11.64 16.22
N GLY A 29 9.38 -11.57 16.60
CA GLY A 29 8.85 -10.52 17.47
C GLY A 29 8.83 -9.13 16.83
N VAL A 30 8.68 -9.06 15.51
CA VAL A 30 8.71 -7.82 14.72
C VAL A 30 7.38 -7.53 14.04
N ASP A 31 6.29 -8.18 14.39
CA ASP A 31 4.96 -7.98 13.79
C ASP A 31 4.18 -6.82 14.41
N GLY A 32 4.71 -6.21 15.48
CA GLY A 32 4.07 -5.14 16.24
C GLY A 32 3.11 -5.62 17.32
N SER A 33 2.96 -6.93 17.53
CA SER A 33 2.03 -7.50 18.53
C SER A 33 2.32 -7.06 19.97
N ALA A 34 3.56 -6.66 20.27
CA ALA A 34 3.95 -6.10 21.57
C ALA A 34 3.25 -4.78 21.93
N ASP A 35 2.67 -4.08 20.96
CA ASP A 35 1.81 -2.92 21.23
C ASP A 35 0.52 -3.31 21.97
N ASP A 36 0.03 -4.51 21.69
CA ASP A 36 -1.24 -5.04 22.18
C ASP A 36 -1.03 -5.98 23.39
N ASP A 37 0.17 -6.55 23.54
CA ASP A 37 0.54 -7.47 24.61
C ASP A 37 1.95 -7.17 25.18
N PRO A 38 2.05 -6.60 26.40
CA PRO A 38 3.33 -6.23 27.00
C PRO A 38 4.20 -7.44 27.40
N GLU A 39 3.69 -8.67 27.35
CA GLU A 39 4.50 -9.88 27.57
C GLU A 39 5.40 -10.20 26.37
N ILE A 40 5.11 -9.64 25.19
CA ILE A 40 5.89 -9.82 23.97
C ILE A 40 7.02 -8.79 23.93
N GLU A 41 8.26 -9.26 23.73
CA GLU A 41 9.41 -8.37 23.54
C GLU A 41 9.30 -7.66 22.18
N GLU A 42 9.08 -6.35 22.17
CA GLU A 42 8.99 -5.58 20.95
C GLU A 42 10.35 -5.49 20.23
N ARG A 43 10.37 -5.89 18.97
CA ARG A 43 11.51 -5.69 18.09
C ARG A 43 11.08 -5.00 16.82
N ILE A 44 12.08 -4.42 16.17
CA ILE A 44 11.90 -3.65 14.96
C ILE A 44 12.76 -4.27 13.85
N ALA A 45 12.18 -4.46 12.66
CA ALA A 45 12.94 -4.98 11.52
C ALA A 45 14.10 -4.05 11.14
N MET A 46 15.31 -4.59 10.98
CA MET A 46 16.53 -3.79 10.75
C MET A 46 16.68 -3.27 9.31
N HIS A 47 16.05 -3.90 8.33
CA HIS A 47 16.28 -3.59 6.91
C HIS A 47 14.98 -3.44 6.13
N ARG A 48 14.79 -2.27 5.50
CA ARG A 48 13.70 -2.03 4.56
C ARG A 48 14.19 -1.99 3.11
N GLN A 49 13.29 -2.41 2.22
CA GLN A 49 13.52 -2.45 0.79
C GLN A 49 13.60 -1.03 0.19
N PRO A 50 14.28 -0.84 -0.94
CA PRO A 50 14.26 0.42 -1.67
C PRO A 50 12.82 0.84 -2.04
N LEU A 51 12.57 2.15 -2.07
CA LEU A 51 11.29 2.71 -2.50
C LEU A 51 10.94 2.23 -3.92
N VAL A 52 9.73 1.69 -4.09
CA VAL A 52 9.27 1.16 -5.38
C VAL A 52 8.24 2.09 -6.04
N GLY A 53 8.46 2.43 -7.31
CA GLY A 53 7.49 3.19 -8.10
C GLY A 53 6.54 2.27 -8.87
N TYR A 54 5.23 2.50 -8.72
CA TYR A 54 4.19 1.90 -9.54
C TYR A 54 3.68 2.90 -10.58
N ALA A 55 3.63 2.49 -11.84
CA ALA A 55 3.08 3.27 -12.92
C ALA A 55 1.69 2.75 -13.29
N SER A 56 0.71 3.65 -13.39
CA SER A 56 -0.59 3.27 -13.98
C SER A 56 -0.40 2.75 -15.40
N ARG A 57 -1.27 1.84 -15.85
CA ARG A 57 -1.14 1.23 -17.18
C ARG A 57 -0.98 2.26 -18.32
N THR A 58 -0.08 1.96 -19.25
CA THR A 58 0.14 2.69 -20.51
C THR A 58 0.17 1.69 -21.66
N GLY A 59 -0.53 2.00 -22.77
CA GLY A 59 -0.64 1.09 -23.91
C GLY A 59 0.55 1.11 -24.87
N THR A 60 1.60 1.91 -24.60
CA THR A 60 2.72 2.06 -25.54
C THR A 60 3.89 1.14 -25.16
N ARG A 61 4.34 0.30 -26.11
CA ARG A 61 5.50 -0.60 -25.94
C ARG A 61 6.75 0.14 -25.45
N ARG A 62 6.96 1.37 -25.94
CA ARG A 62 8.07 2.23 -25.54
C ARG A 62 8.05 2.56 -24.05
N ASN A 63 6.89 2.96 -23.51
CA ASN A 63 6.79 3.30 -22.09
C ASN A 63 6.91 2.06 -21.22
N LEU A 64 6.33 0.94 -21.63
CA LEU A 64 6.46 -0.34 -20.91
C LEU A 64 7.94 -0.80 -20.84
N ALA A 65 8.70 -0.69 -21.94
CA ALA A 65 10.13 -0.98 -21.93
C ALA A 65 10.91 -0.04 -21.01
N ALA A 66 10.55 1.25 -21.00
CA ALA A 66 11.19 2.23 -20.12
C ALA A 66 10.90 1.95 -18.64
N LEU A 67 9.67 1.56 -18.29
CA LEU A 67 9.31 1.14 -16.93
C LEU A 67 10.11 -0.08 -16.49
N LYS A 68 10.20 -1.11 -17.34
CA LYS A 68 11.01 -2.30 -17.07
C LYS A 68 12.49 -1.95 -16.84
N GLY A 69 13.07 -1.10 -17.69
CA GLY A 69 14.47 -0.68 -17.56
C GLY A 69 14.76 0.15 -16.31
N ALA A 70 13.74 0.80 -15.73
CA ALA A 70 13.84 1.57 -14.50
C ALA A 70 13.50 0.76 -13.23
N ASP A 71 13.13 -0.53 -13.36
CA ASP A 71 12.61 -1.36 -12.27
C ASP A 71 11.31 -0.81 -11.63
N TRP A 72 10.50 -0.12 -12.44
CA TRP A 72 9.16 0.31 -12.04
C TRP A 72 8.15 -0.81 -12.28
N ARG A 73 7.17 -0.89 -11.39
CA ARG A 73 6.11 -1.90 -11.40
C ARG A 73 4.83 -1.35 -12.00
N LEU A 74 3.90 -2.23 -12.35
CA LEU A 74 2.62 -1.84 -12.95
C LEU A 74 1.53 -1.71 -11.89
N LEU A 75 0.74 -0.63 -11.95
CA LEU A 75 -0.52 -0.53 -11.22
C LEU A 75 -1.68 -0.84 -12.17
N VAL A 76 -2.41 -1.92 -11.89
CA VAL A 76 -3.60 -2.32 -12.65
C VAL A 76 -4.84 -1.89 -11.87
N SER A 77 -5.70 -1.08 -12.47
CA SER A 77 -6.95 -0.62 -11.83
C SER A 77 -8.13 -1.48 -12.24
N ALA A 78 -9.00 -1.80 -11.30
CA ALA A 78 -10.23 -2.55 -11.55
C ALA A 78 -11.17 -1.88 -12.57
N LYS A 79 -11.09 -0.54 -12.72
CA LYS A 79 -11.84 0.22 -13.73
C LYS A 79 -11.22 0.17 -15.14
N GLY A 80 -10.02 -0.37 -15.28
CA GLY A 80 -9.29 -0.48 -16.55
C GLY A 80 -9.32 -1.88 -17.14
N GLU A 81 -8.49 -2.10 -18.16
CA GLU A 81 -8.25 -3.46 -18.66
C GLU A 81 -7.36 -4.24 -17.68
N LEU A 82 -7.81 -5.44 -17.31
CA LEU A 82 -7.13 -6.34 -16.40
C LEU A 82 -5.99 -7.09 -17.10
N ARG A 83 -4.92 -6.37 -17.43
CA ARG A 83 -3.73 -6.89 -18.13
C ARG A 83 -2.46 -6.40 -17.46
N THR A 84 -1.48 -7.28 -17.35
CA THR A 84 -0.16 -6.99 -16.76
C THR A 84 0.85 -6.48 -17.78
N GLU A 85 0.50 -6.47 -19.07
CA GLU A 85 1.37 -6.05 -20.18
C GLU A 85 2.73 -6.79 -20.19
N GLY A 86 2.76 -8.02 -19.67
CA GLY A 86 3.98 -8.82 -19.53
C GLY A 86 4.99 -8.28 -18.52
N ILE A 87 4.55 -7.44 -17.57
CA ILE A 87 5.32 -7.05 -16.38
C ILE A 87 4.94 -8.00 -15.24
N ASP A 88 5.95 -8.67 -14.66
CA ASP A 88 5.71 -9.73 -13.66
C ASP A 88 5.34 -9.19 -12.28
N ARG A 89 5.74 -7.96 -11.96
CA ARG A 89 5.46 -7.31 -10.68
C ARG A 89 4.43 -6.21 -10.86
N TYR A 90 3.28 -6.39 -10.22
CA TYR A 90 2.18 -5.45 -10.29
C TYR A 90 1.39 -5.42 -8.99
N ALA A 91 0.63 -4.34 -8.82
CA ALA A 91 -0.32 -4.18 -7.74
C ALA A 91 -1.71 -3.86 -8.29
N LEU A 92 -2.72 -4.06 -7.45
CA LEU A 92 -4.12 -3.88 -7.82
C LEU A 92 -4.72 -2.64 -7.14
N ASP A 93 -5.13 -1.69 -7.97
CA ASP A 93 -5.89 -0.51 -7.57
C ASP A 93 -7.40 -0.79 -7.65
N ASN A 94 -8.15 -0.34 -6.65
CA ASN A 94 -9.58 -0.62 -6.55
C ASN A 94 -10.45 0.20 -7.53
N GLY A 95 -9.92 1.29 -8.09
CA GLY A 95 -10.65 2.19 -8.99
C GLY A 95 -11.55 3.23 -8.32
N ALA A 96 -11.54 3.37 -6.99
CA ALA A 96 -12.39 4.30 -6.24
C ALA A 96 -12.16 5.76 -6.66
N TRP A 97 -10.90 6.16 -6.88
CA TRP A 97 -10.58 7.50 -7.38
C TRP A 97 -11.24 7.80 -8.74
N THR A 98 -11.22 6.84 -9.67
CA THR A 98 -11.85 7.01 -10.98
C THR A 98 -13.37 7.14 -10.86
N ALA A 99 -14.00 6.30 -10.04
CA ALA A 99 -15.44 6.39 -9.78
C ALA A 99 -15.82 7.75 -9.17
N TYR A 100 -15.05 8.22 -8.19
CA TYR A 100 -15.21 9.52 -7.56
C TYR A 100 -15.11 10.67 -8.58
N GLN A 101 -14.09 10.67 -9.45
CA GLN A 101 -13.92 11.70 -10.47
C GLN A 101 -15.08 11.77 -11.47
N LEU A 102 -15.72 10.64 -11.74
CA LEU A 102 -16.86 10.53 -12.65
C LEU A 102 -18.21 10.75 -11.97
N GLY A 103 -18.23 10.98 -10.64
CA GLY A 103 -19.47 11.08 -9.87
C GLY A 103 -20.29 9.79 -9.87
N GLN A 104 -19.62 8.63 -10.02
CA GLN A 104 -20.24 7.32 -10.09
C GLN A 104 -20.05 6.55 -8.77
N PRO A 105 -20.98 5.63 -8.43
CA PRO A 105 -20.76 4.72 -7.32
C PRO A 105 -19.57 3.79 -7.57
N PHE A 106 -18.97 3.31 -6.48
CA PHE A 106 -17.94 2.28 -6.54
C PHE A 106 -18.50 1.00 -7.18
N ASP A 107 -17.67 0.34 -7.98
CA ASP A 107 -18.07 -0.83 -8.77
C ASP A 107 -17.48 -2.09 -8.15
N GLU A 108 -18.22 -2.63 -7.19
CA GLU A 108 -17.83 -3.84 -6.46
C GLU A 108 -17.67 -5.05 -7.37
N HIS A 109 -18.43 -5.09 -8.48
CA HIS A 109 -18.35 -6.19 -9.43
C HIS A 109 -17.03 -6.14 -10.19
N ALA A 110 -16.69 -4.98 -10.77
CA ALA A 110 -15.42 -4.79 -11.45
C ALA A 110 -14.23 -5.09 -10.53
N PHE A 111 -14.28 -4.64 -9.27
CA PHE A 111 -13.26 -4.96 -8.28
C PHE A 111 -13.19 -6.47 -7.97
N SER A 112 -14.33 -7.14 -7.76
CA SER A 112 -14.35 -8.59 -7.53
C SER A 112 -13.70 -9.35 -8.69
N VAL A 113 -14.02 -8.99 -9.94
CA VAL A 113 -13.44 -9.61 -11.15
C VAL A 113 -11.93 -9.35 -11.23
N ALA A 114 -11.50 -8.14 -10.85
CA ALA A 114 -10.08 -7.77 -10.82
C ALA A 114 -9.30 -8.60 -9.80
N VAL A 115 -9.84 -8.76 -8.59
CA VAL A 115 -9.26 -9.62 -7.54
C VAL A 115 -9.22 -11.06 -8.04
N GLU A 116 -10.31 -11.61 -8.56
CA GLU A 116 -10.36 -12.99 -9.06
C GLU A 116 -9.28 -13.28 -10.12
N ARG A 117 -9.08 -12.36 -11.06
CA ARG A 117 -8.14 -12.57 -12.18
C ARG A 117 -6.68 -12.31 -11.83
N LEU A 118 -6.42 -11.34 -10.96
CA LEU A 118 -5.07 -10.79 -10.76
C LEU A 118 -4.61 -10.77 -9.31
N GLY A 119 -5.51 -10.91 -8.34
CA GLY A 119 -5.24 -10.74 -6.91
C GLY A 119 -4.28 -11.77 -6.33
N GLU A 120 -4.34 -13.03 -6.78
CA GLU A 120 -3.50 -14.12 -6.24
C GLU A 120 -1.99 -13.84 -6.37
N ARG A 121 -1.58 -13.16 -7.45
CA ARG A 121 -0.17 -12.86 -7.77
C ARG A 121 0.22 -11.39 -7.63
N ALA A 122 -0.69 -10.55 -7.16
CA ALA A 122 -0.37 -9.14 -6.94
C ALA A 122 0.65 -8.99 -5.81
N ASP A 123 1.47 -7.94 -5.86
CA ASP A 123 2.33 -7.55 -4.72
C ASP A 123 1.47 -7.17 -3.49
N TRP A 124 0.40 -6.44 -3.78
CA TRP A 124 -0.62 -5.99 -2.86
C TRP A 124 -1.87 -5.56 -3.64
N LEU A 125 -2.99 -5.46 -2.93
CA LEU A 125 -4.20 -4.79 -3.40
C LEU A 125 -4.64 -3.73 -2.39
N VAL A 126 -5.18 -2.62 -2.87
CA VAL A 126 -5.87 -1.66 -2.00
C VAL A 126 -7.33 -2.09 -1.84
N LEU A 127 -7.79 -2.14 -0.60
CA LEU A 127 -9.18 -2.47 -0.28
C LEU A 127 -10.10 -1.34 -0.75
N PRO A 128 -11.36 -1.63 -1.11
CA PRO A 128 -12.34 -0.60 -1.47
C PRO A 128 -12.51 0.46 -0.39
N ASP A 129 -12.55 1.71 -0.83
CA ASP A 129 -12.55 2.89 0.02
C ASP A 129 -13.52 3.95 -0.52
N ILE A 130 -13.82 4.93 0.34
CA ILE A 130 -14.60 6.11 -0.02
C ILE A 130 -13.65 7.30 0.01
N VAL A 131 -13.38 7.88 -1.16
CA VAL A 131 -12.47 9.02 -1.30
C VAL A 131 -12.94 10.18 -0.44
N MET A 132 -12.09 10.62 0.50
CA MET A 132 -12.40 11.65 1.51
C MET A 132 -13.59 11.30 2.43
N GLY A 133 -13.89 10.01 2.60
CA GLY A 133 -15.03 9.53 3.38
C GLY A 133 -14.79 9.34 4.89
N GLY A 134 -13.60 9.66 5.41
CA GLY A 134 -13.25 9.49 6.83
C GLY A 134 -13.58 8.08 7.35
N MET A 135 -14.14 7.96 8.54
CA MET A 135 -14.47 6.66 9.17
C MET A 135 -15.42 5.77 8.35
N ALA A 136 -16.35 6.36 7.58
CA ALA A 136 -17.21 5.56 6.69
C ALA A 136 -16.40 4.82 5.61
N SER A 137 -15.26 5.38 5.20
CA SER A 137 -14.31 4.69 4.32
C SER A 137 -13.64 3.51 5.02
N LEU A 138 -13.28 3.65 6.30
CA LEU A 138 -12.67 2.56 7.07
C LEU A 138 -13.64 1.40 7.24
N ASP A 139 -14.89 1.68 7.66
CA ASP A 139 -15.95 0.68 7.79
C ASP A 139 -16.18 -0.08 6.47
N TYR A 140 -16.07 0.62 5.35
CA TYR A 140 -16.20 0.01 4.04
C TYR A 140 -15.01 -0.91 3.73
N SER A 141 -13.79 -0.46 3.96
CA SER A 141 -12.59 -1.29 3.81
C SER A 141 -12.62 -2.52 4.71
N LEU A 142 -13.10 -2.41 5.95
CA LEU A 142 -13.18 -3.52 6.90
C LEU A 142 -14.11 -4.65 6.44
N LYS A 143 -15.25 -4.32 5.83
CA LYS A 143 -16.15 -5.32 5.22
C LYS A 143 -15.43 -6.12 4.12
N TRP A 144 -14.57 -5.46 3.35
CA TRP A 144 -13.78 -6.12 2.32
C TRP A 144 -12.59 -6.88 2.86
N LEU A 145 -11.95 -6.39 3.92
CA LEU A 145 -10.91 -7.10 4.64
C LEU A 145 -11.42 -8.46 5.14
N GLU A 146 -12.61 -8.47 5.75
CA GLU A 146 -13.27 -9.71 6.19
C GLU A 146 -13.59 -10.64 5.02
N ARG A 147 -14.18 -10.08 3.95
CA ARG A 147 -14.56 -10.84 2.76
C ARG A 147 -13.37 -11.50 2.06
N LEU A 148 -12.20 -10.88 2.13
CA LEU A 148 -10.96 -11.32 1.51
C LEU A 148 -9.97 -11.90 2.54
N ARG A 149 -10.45 -12.38 3.69
CA ARG A 149 -9.59 -13.03 4.67
C ARG A 149 -8.85 -14.21 4.04
N GLY A 150 -7.56 -14.34 4.35
CA GLY A 150 -6.71 -15.40 3.81
C GLY A 150 -6.05 -15.06 2.47
N MET A 151 -6.12 -13.81 2.00
CA MET A 151 -5.44 -13.39 0.77
C MET A 151 -3.93 -13.72 0.83
N PRO A 152 -3.37 -14.28 -0.26
CA PRO A 152 -1.95 -14.62 -0.31
C PRO A 152 -1.03 -13.41 -0.53
N CYS A 153 -1.58 -12.28 -0.98
CA CYS A 153 -0.88 -11.01 -1.10
C CYS A 153 -1.31 -10.03 0.00
N ARG A 154 -0.56 -8.94 0.17
CA ARG A 154 -0.90 -7.93 1.18
C ARG A 154 -2.18 -7.19 0.80
N MET A 155 -2.99 -6.88 1.80
CA MET A 155 -4.16 -6.01 1.65
C MET A 155 -3.84 -4.66 2.26
N LEU A 156 -4.15 -3.56 1.56
CA LEU A 156 -3.89 -2.21 2.06
C LEU A 156 -5.20 -1.50 2.39
N ILE A 157 -5.30 -0.95 3.60
CA ILE A 157 -6.40 -0.07 4.00
C ILE A 157 -6.08 1.35 3.50
N ALA A 158 -7.01 1.96 2.78
CA ALA A 158 -6.84 3.33 2.32
C ALA A 158 -7.16 4.33 3.45
N VAL A 159 -6.12 4.97 3.99
CA VAL A 159 -6.31 6.07 4.94
C VAL A 159 -6.78 7.33 4.22
N GLN A 160 -7.78 7.99 4.78
CA GLN A 160 -8.42 9.18 4.21
C GLN A 160 -8.34 10.35 5.19
N ASN A 161 -8.71 11.54 4.72
CA ASN A 161 -8.84 12.72 5.56
C ASN A 161 -9.66 12.44 6.82
N GLY A 162 -9.13 12.83 7.99
CA GLY A 162 -9.81 12.73 9.29
C GLY A 162 -9.64 11.41 10.04
N MET A 163 -8.96 10.41 9.47
CA MET A 163 -8.60 9.19 10.19
C MET A 163 -7.36 9.41 11.08
N GLN A 164 -7.35 8.75 12.23
CA GLN A 164 -6.30 8.82 13.24
C GLN A 164 -5.48 7.52 13.29
N VAL A 165 -4.34 7.55 14.00
CA VAL A 165 -3.50 6.35 14.18
C VAL A 165 -4.27 5.26 14.92
N GLU A 166 -5.00 5.64 15.96
CA GLU A 166 -5.71 4.75 16.88
C GLU A 166 -6.85 4.01 16.19
N ASP A 167 -7.43 4.61 15.15
CA ASP A 167 -8.47 3.99 14.34
C ASP A 167 -7.95 2.76 13.57
N LEU A 168 -6.64 2.70 13.29
CA LEU A 168 -6.03 1.70 12.42
C LEU A 168 -5.00 0.80 13.09
N ALA A 169 -4.32 1.24 14.15
CA ALA A 169 -3.14 0.56 14.68
C ALA A 169 -3.34 -0.95 14.90
N SER A 170 -4.42 -1.33 15.58
CA SER A 170 -4.77 -2.73 15.88
C SER A 170 -5.19 -3.56 14.65
N LEU A 171 -5.52 -2.91 13.53
CA LEU A 171 -5.89 -3.57 12.27
C LEU A 171 -4.66 -3.91 11.41
N LEU A 172 -3.53 -3.28 11.67
CA LEU A 172 -2.31 -3.40 10.86
C LEU A 172 -1.47 -4.58 11.29
N SER A 173 -0.82 -5.18 10.29
CA SER A 173 0.08 -6.31 10.45
C SER A 173 0.99 -6.43 9.21
N PRO A 174 1.96 -7.34 9.19
CA PRO A 174 2.76 -7.60 7.99
C PRO A 174 1.95 -7.98 6.73
N ALA A 175 0.72 -8.49 6.89
CA ALA A 175 -0.22 -8.77 5.80
C ALA A 175 -1.20 -7.63 5.49
N VAL A 176 -1.49 -6.77 6.46
CA VAL A 176 -2.44 -5.66 6.33
C VAL A 176 -1.70 -4.33 6.47
N GLY A 177 -1.49 -3.66 5.34
CA GLY A 177 -0.75 -2.41 5.27
C GLY A 177 -1.61 -1.17 5.06
N ILE A 178 -0.94 -0.05 4.81
CA ILE A 178 -1.53 1.28 4.64
C ILE A 178 -1.37 1.73 3.19
N PHE A 179 -2.44 2.26 2.62
CA PHE A 179 -2.44 3.06 1.41
C PHE A 179 -2.80 4.50 1.75
N ILE A 180 -1.87 5.45 1.64
CA ILE A 180 -2.17 6.87 1.93
C ILE A 180 -2.99 7.49 0.79
N GLY A 181 -4.30 7.56 1.04
CA GLY A 181 -5.31 8.21 0.23
C GLY A 181 -5.50 9.69 0.59
N GLY A 182 -6.67 10.23 0.28
CA GLY A 182 -7.04 11.61 0.62
C GLY A 182 -6.52 12.68 -0.33
N SER A 183 -6.69 13.92 0.10
CA SER A 183 -6.23 15.12 -0.61
C SER A 183 -4.70 15.17 -0.74
N THR A 184 -4.17 16.05 -1.61
CA THR A 184 -2.72 16.26 -1.69
C THR A 184 -2.15 16.77 -0.36
N GLU A 185 -2.81 17.76 0.22
CA GLU A 185 -2.33 18.46 1.40
C GLU A 185 -2.26 17.51 2.60
N TRP A 186 -3.34 16.76 2.82
CA TRP A 186 -3.42 15.72 3.84
C TRP A 186 -2.25 14.72 3.74
N LYS A 187 -1.97 14.18 2.56
CA LYS A 187 -0.85 13.25 2.38
C LYS A 187 0.47 13.86 2.78
N GLU A 188 0.74 15.09 2.33
CA GLU A 188 2.02 15.73 2.59
C GLU A 188 2.21 16.08 4.08
N GLN A 189 1.12 16.43 4.79
CA GLN A 189 1.15 16.71 6.23
C GLN A 189 1.29 15.44 7.07
N THR A 190 0.61 14.35 6.68
CA THR A 190 0.41 13.18 7.55
C THR A 190 1.32 12.00 7.22
N ALA A 191 2.03 12.00 6.07
CA ALA A 191 2.80 10.83 5.62
C ALA A 191 3.82 10.33 6.65
N HIS A 192 4.46 11.22 7.41
CA HIS A 192 5.43 10.83 8.43
C HIS A 192 4.81 10.04 9.59
N VAL A 193 3.59 10.39 10.02
CA VAL A 193 2.86 9.69 11.09
C VAL A 193 2.51 8.28 10.65
N TRP A 194 1.94 8.14 9.45
CA TRP A 194 1.65 6.83 8.85
C TRP A 194 2.92 6.02 8.59
N GLY A 195 4.04 6.69 8.27
CA GLY A 195 5.38 6.12 8.22
C GLY A 195 5.80 5.43 9.51
N SER A 196 5.67 6.17 10.61
CA SER A 196 6.02 5.72 11.96
C SER A 196 5.12 4.58 12.41
N LEU A 197 3.81 4.68 12.17
CA LEU A 197 2.86 3.61 12.48
C LEU A 197 3.17 2.34 11.67
N ALA A 198 3.42 2.47 10.37
CA ALA A 198 3.77 1.32 9.52
C ALA A 198 5.10 0.69 9.96
N ARG A 199 6.01 1.50 10.50
CA ARG A 199 7.29 1.03 11.03
C ARG A 199 7.12 0.20 12.29
N ARG A 200 6.27 0.67 13.21
CA ARG A 200 5.90 0.02 14.47
C ARG A 200 5.14 -1.30 14.24
N ARG A 201 4.14 -1.29 13.36
CA ARG A 201 3.32 -2.47 13.00
C ARG A 201 3.94 -3.38 11.93
N HIS A 202 5.17 -3.07 11.51
CA HIS A 202 5.90 -3.74 10.42
C HIS A 202 5.05 -4.05 9.18
N CYS A 203 4.15 -3.12 8.85
CA CYS A 203 3.24 -3.25 7.74
C CYS A 203 3.76 -2.51 6.52
N TYR A 204 3.19 -2.83 5.36
CA TYR A 204 3.54 -2.19 4.10
C TYR A 204 2.93 -0.79 4.01
N LEU A 205 3.67 0.19 3.51
CA LEU A 205 3.20 1.56 3.31
C LEU A 205 3.29 1.98 1.84
N HIS A 206 2.15 2.32 1.26
CA HIS A 206 2.04 2.83 -0.11
C HIS A 206 1.48 4.26 -0.11
N VAL A 207 2.02 5.16 -0.94
CA VAL A 207 1.49 6.53 -1.08
C VAL A 207 0.88 6.76 -2.45
N GLY A 208 -0.42 7.09 -2.47
CA GLY A 208 -1.14 7.23 -3.73
C GLY A 208 -0.86 8.54 -4.49
N ARG A 209 -0.99 8.56 -5.81
CA ARG A 209 -1.03 9.78 -6.67
C ARG A 209 0.21 10.71 -6.55
N VAL A 210 1.40 10.14 -6.52
CA VAL A 210 2.71 10.79 -6.43
C VAL A 210 3.26 11.07 -7.83
N ASN A 211 3.12 12.31 -8.29
CA ASN A 211 3.45 12.71 -9.68
C ASN A 211 4.61 13.71 -9.78
N SER A 212 5.38 13.93 -8.71
CA SER A 212 6.49 14.88 -8.68
C SER A 212 7.66 14.37 -7.86
N ALA A 213 8.89 14.77 -8.23
CA ALA A 213 10.10 14.42 -7.49
C ALA A 213 10.08 14.93 -6.04
N ARG A 214 9.44 16.09 -5.79
CA ARG A 214 9.23 16.59 -4.42
C ARG A 214 8.41 15.59 -3.59
N ARG A 215 7.31 15.07 -4.14
CA ARG A 215 6.48 14.11 -3.40
C ARG A 215 7.13 12.75 -3.25
N ILE A 216 7.92 12.30 -4.23
CA ILE A 216 8.71 11.07 -4.07
C ILE A 216 9.67 11.20 -2.87
N ARG A 217 10.29 12.37 -2.69
CA ARG A 217 11.12 12.63 -1.50
C ARG A 217 10.32 12.63 -0.20
N ILE A 218 9.07 13.12 -0.21
CA ILE A 218 8.17 12.99 0.94
C ILE A 218 7.88 11.51 1.24
N CYS A 219 7.65 10.68 0.22
CA CYS A 219 7.48 9.23 0.41
C CYS A 219 8.73 8.58 1.00
N ALA A 220 9.91 8.95 0.51
CA ALA A 220 11.19 8.46 1.03
C ALA A 220 11.38 8.88 2.50
N ALA A 221 11.12 10.15 2.83
CA ALA A 221 11.19 10.67 4.19
C ALA A 221 10.15 10.02 5.13
N ALA A 222 8.95 9.72 4.63
CA ALA A 222 7.95 8.96 5.37
C ALA A 222 8.30 7.48 5.54
N GLY A 223 9.38 6.99 4.90
CA GLY A 223 9.75 5.57 4.97
C GLY A 223 8.78 4.64 4.23
N ALA A 224 8.06 5.14 3.22
CA ALA A 224 7.14 4.35 2.42
C ALA A 224 7.88 3.25 1.63
N ASP A 225 7.24 2.10 1.47
CA ASP A 225 7.76 1.00 0.65
C ASP A 225 7.49 1.25 -0.84
N SER A 226 6.41 1.97 -1.16
CA SER A 226 6.09 2.31 -2.55
C SER A 226 5.20 3.53 -2.72
N PHE A 227 5.07 3.96 -3.97
CA PHE A 227 4.12 4.99 -4.39
C PHE A 227 3.59 4.70 -5.79
N ASP A 228 2.45 5.28 -6.16
CA ASP A 228 1.95 5.24 -7.53
C ASP A 228 1.83 6.62 -8.18
N GLY A 229 1.92 6.66 -9.52
CA GLY A 229 1.64 7.88 -10.27
C GLY A 229 1.29 7.62 -11.74
N THR A 230 0.54 8.56 -12.31
CA THR A 230 0.17 8.57 -13.73
C THR A 230 1.17 9.37 -14.59
N SER A 231 2.08 10.13 -13.98
CA SER A 231 3.01 11.01 -14.72
C SER A 231 3.91 10.21 -15.67
N VAL A 232 4.49 9.10 -15.20
CA VAL A 232 5.41 8.27 -15.99
C VAL A 232 4.71 7.50 -17.11
N SER A 233 3.44 7.16 -16.92
CA SER A 233 2.64 6.42 -17.90
C SER A 233 2.07 7.33 -18.99
N ARG A 234 1.77 8.60 -18.63
CA ARG A 234 1.32 9.65 -19.56
C ARG A 234 2.46 10.33 -20.30
N TYR A 235 3.64 10.47 -19.67
CA TYR A 235 4.76 11.23 -20.21
C TYR A 235 6.09 10.51 -20.00
N ALA A 236 6.57 9.77 -21.00
CA ALA A 236 7.88 9.09 -20.93
C ALA A 236 9.04 10.01 -20.50
N LYS A 237 8.97 11.30 -20.87
CA LYS A 237 9.96 12.32 -20.50
C LYS A 237 10.08 12.58 -19.00
N THR A 238 9.08 12.25 -18.19
CA THR A 238 9.13 12.47 -16.74
C THR A 238 9.82 11.33 -16.00
N LEU A 239 9.90 10.13 -16.61
CA LEU A 239 10.47 8.94 -15.99
C LEU A 239 11.91 9.16 -15.48
N PRO A 240 12.89 9.68 -16.26
CA PRO A 240 14.26 9.83 -15.76
C PRO A 240 14.37 10.71 -14.51
N ARG A 241 13.54 11.77 -14.41
CA ARG A 241 13.52 12.67 -13.26
C ARG A 241 12.90 12.01 -12.04
N LEU A 242 11.81 11.27 -12.23
CA LEU A 242 11.10 10.60 -11.14
C LEU A 242 11.88 9.39 -10.65
N ASP A 243 12.45 8.59 -11.55
CA ASP A 243 13.32 7.45 -11.22
C ASP A 243 14.54 7.89 -10.40
N ARG A 244 15.19 9.01 -10.77
CA ARG A 244 16.28 9.57 -9.96
C ARG A 244 15.84 9.90 -8.54
N ALA A 245 14.64 10.46 -8.37
CA ALA A 245 14.10 10.76 -7.04
C ALA A 245 13.81 9.47 -6.25
N THR A 246 13.33 8.41 -6.91
CA THR A 246 13.10 7.11 -6.28
C THR A 246 14.38 6.47 -5.75
N ARG A 247 15.51 6.67 -6.45
CA ARG A 247 16.83 6.13 -6.07
C ARG A 247 17.55 6.95 -5.00
N GLN A 248 17.07 8.15 -4.69
CA GLN A 248 17.63 8.97 -3.62
C GLN A 248 17.16 8.44 -2.27
N ARG A 249 18.10 7.93 -1.48
CA ARG A 249 17.83 7.54 -0.09
C ARG A 249 17.66 8.78 0.77
N ASP A 250 16.70 8.74 1.68
CA ASP A 250 16.60 9.69 2.77
C ASP A 250 17.37 9.14 3.98
N MET A 251 18.28 9.93 4.55
CA MET A 251 19.06 9.51 5.73
C MET A 251 18.24 9.58 7.01
N PHE A 252 17.16 10.37 7.02
CA PHE A 252 16.30 10.64 8.17
C PHE A 252 14.87 10.18 7.90
N ALA A 253 14.71 9.10 7.13
CA ALA A 253 13.40 8.53 6.90
C ALA A 253 12.78 8.08 8.23
N ALA A 254 11.46 8.23 8.41
CA ALA A 254 10.72 7.66 9.54
C ALA A 254 10.89 6.13 9.64
N ALA A 255 11.30 5.47 8.54
CA ALA A 255 11.70 4.07 8.56
C ALA A 255 12.99 3.79 9.35
N HIS A 256 13.83 4.79 9.60
CA HIS A 256 15.05 4.68 10.39
C HIS A 256 14.82 4.94 11.88
N ASP A 257 13.61 5.39 12.26
CA ASP A 257 13.25 5.64 13.64
C ASP A 257 13.51 4.39 14.49
N GLY A 258 14.19 4.61 15.61
CA GLY A 258 14.30 3.61 16.66
C GLY A 258 12.94 3.34 17.29
N LEU A 259 12.85 2.31 18.13
CA LEU A 259 11.58 1.93 18.72
C LEU A 259 10.92 3.07 19.51
N GLU A 260 11.68 3.72 20.38
CA GLU A 260 11.20 4.85 21.19
C GLU A 260 10.78 6.06 20.34
N GLU A 261 11.41 6.27 19.19
CA GLU A 261 11.10 7.38 18.28
C GLU A 261 9.76 7.11 17.57
N ALA A 262 9.59 5.90 17.04
CA ALA A 262 8.34 5.48 16.39
C ALA A 262 7.16 5.50 17.37
N GLN A 263 7.35 5.02 18.60
CA GLN A 263 6.33 5.07 19.65
C GLN A 263 5.91 6.52 19.96
N ARG A 264 6.87 7.43 20.19
CA ARG A 264 6.60 8.85 20.44
C ARG A 264 5.88 9.53 19.28
N ALA A 265 6.28 9.26 18.05
CA ALA A 265 5.62 9.81 16.87
C ALA A 265 4.15 9.37 16.74
N THR A 266 3.78 8.23 17.33
CA THR A 266 2.41 7.72 17.34
C THR A 266 1.60 8.02 18.61
N ALA A 267 2.23 8.46 19.70
CA ALA A 267 1.58 8.57 21.02
C ALA A 267 0.80 9.88 21.25
N ASP A 268 1.18 10.97 20.57
CA ASP A 268 0.71 12.33 20.89
C ASP A 268 -0.01 13.02 19.71
N LEU A 269 -0.29 12.31 18.62
CA LEU A 269 -0.78 12.93 17.38
C LEU A 269 -2.25 12.60 17.10
N LEU A 270 -3.13 13.53 17.46
CA LEU A 270 -4.33 13.79 16.68
C LEU A 270 -3.89 14.32 15.31
N ILE A 271 -3.99 13.50 14.28
CA ILE A 271 -3.76 13.84 12.86
C ILE A 271 -4.83 14.79 12.33
#